data_AF-A0A1Y4DZK7-F1
#
_entry.id   AF-A0A1Y4DZK7-F1
#
_cell.length_a   1.000
_cell.length_b   1.000
_cell.length_c   1.000
_cell.angle_alpha   90.00
_cell.angle_beta   90.00
_cell.angle_gamma   90.00
#
_symmetry.space_group_name_H-M   'P 1'
#
loop_
_entity.id
_entity.type
_entity.pdbx_description
1 polymer ?
#
loop_
_entity_poly.entity_id
_entity_poly.type
_entity_poly.pdbx_seq_one_letter_code
_entity_poly.pdbx_strand_id
1 'polypeptide(L)'
;MQKSAASASAKAVADATASLRTARSAYSERPQGEHAAKSKHKPAQSQVNARIDAKLKAEGDAALASAGFTPTQAVRMLWTLAVRCQGEPEKLRAALDPDSAEPSEDERAERQHKVEAYHSCLSQGQNVRAALGITGVDPDREGLSDQEYTDLLRGEHFREKGYLL
;
A
#
# COMPACT_ATOMS: atom_id res chain seq x y z
N MET A 1 -43.61 51.35 21.63
CA MET A 1 -43.91 50.21 22.53
C MET A 1 -43.35 48.89 21.96
N GLN A 2 -42.04 48.74 21.75
CA GLN A 2 -41.46 47.52 21.09
C GLN A 2 -40.17 46.98 21.73
N LYS A 3 -39.75 47.43 22.93
CA LYS A 3 -38.53 46.93 23.59
C LYS A 3 -38.76 45.86 24.68
N SER A 4 -40.02 45.49 24.97
CA SER A 4 -40.33 44.55 26.07
C SER A 4 -40.41 43.07 25.65
N ALA A 5 -40.63 42.76 24.37
CA ALA A 5 -40.83 41.37 23.91
C ALA A 5 -39.52 40.58 23.67
N ALA A 6 -38.41 41.26 23.37
CA ALA A 6 -37.14 40.60 23.05
C ALA A 6 -36.42 40.02 24.29
N SER A 7 -36.64 40.61 25.48
CA SER A 7 -36.01 40.15 26.73
C SER A 7 -36.63 38.86 27.29
N ALA A 8 -37.90 38.57 26.96
CA ALA A 8 -38.58 37.36 27.44
C ALA A 8 -38.16 36.12 26.63
N SER A 9 -37.86 36.28 25.34
CA SER A 9 -37.51 35.17 24.44
C SER A 9 -36.09 34.62 24.71
N ALA A 10 -35.14 35.48 25.08
CA ALA A 10 -33.77 35.04 25.40
C ALA A 10 -33.68 34.23 26.71
N LYS A 11 -34.55 34.50 27.69
CA LYS A 11 -34.57 33.78 28.97
C LYS A 11 -35.18 32.37 28.84
N ALA A 12 -36.17 32.19 27.97
CA ALA A 12 -36.79 30.89 27.70
C ALA A 12 -35.83 29.88 27.01
N VAL A 13 -34.94 30.37 26.13
CA VAL A 13 -33.96 29.52 25.44
C VAL A 13 -32.80 29.11 26.37
N ALA A 14 -32.45 29.96 27.34
CA ALA A 14 -31.46 29.64 28.37
C ALA A 14 -31.97 28.57 29.36
N ASP A 15 -33.24 28.64 29.79
CA ASP A 15 -33.84 27.63 30.67
C ASP A 15 -34.04 26.27 29.98
N ALA A 16 -34.37 26.27 28.68
CA ALA A 16 -34.49 25.04 27.90
C ALA A 16 -33.14 24.30 27.74
N THR A 17 -32.05 25.06 27.58
CA THR A 17 -30.69 24.48 27.43
C THR A 17 -30.08 24.02 28.75
N ALA A 18 -30.46 24.63 29.88
CA ALA A 18 -30.12 24.15 31.21
C ALA A 18 -30.84 22.83 31.57
N SER A 19 -32.13 22.72 31.25
CA SER A 19 -32.93 21.51 31.50
C SER A 19 -32.43 20.28 30.71
N LEU A 20 -31.97 20.50 29.47
CA LEU A 20 -31.35 19.45 28.64
C LEU A 20 -29.97 19.00 29.14
N ARG A 21 -29.22 19.88 29.84
CA ARG A 21 -27.90 19.54 30.40
C ARG A 21 -28.01 18.70 31.68
N THR A 22 -29.06 18.92 32.47
CA THR A 22 -29.37 18.10 33.67
C THR A 22 -29.93 16.73 33.30
N ALA A 23 -30.72 16.62 32.22
CA ALA A 23 -31.25 15.34 31.74
C ALA A 23 -30.18 14.39 31.16
N ARG A 24 -29.06 14.92 30.64
CA ARG A 24 -27.96 14.12 30.07
C ARG A 24 -26.98 13.57 31.13
N SER A 25 -27.06 14.09 32.36
CA SER A 25 -26.23 13.64 33.49
C SER A 25 -26.85 12.49 34.29
N ALA A 26 -28.12 12.14 34.03
CA ALA A 26 -28.87 11.13 34.81
C ALA A 26 -28.86 9.73 34.19
N TYR A 27 -27.95 9.43 33.25
CA TYR A 27 -27.85 8.12 32.58
C TYR A 27 -26.47 7.47 32.73
N SER A 28 -25.85 7.60 33.91
CA SER A 28 -24.52 7.04 34.20
C SER A 28 -24.46 6.11 35.42
N GLU A 29 -25.57 5.50 35.82
CA GLU A 29 -25.56 4.47 36.87
C GLU A 29 -26.23 3.18 36.36
N ARG A 30 -25.41 2.23 35.90
CA ARG A 30 -25.81 0.83 35.69
C ARG A 30 -25.60 0.07 37.00
N PRO A 31 -26.56 -0.75 37.46
CA PRO A 31 -26.31 -1.67 38.56
C PRO A 31 -25.42 -2.82 38.05
N GLN A 32 -24.36 -3.10 38.81
CA GLN A 32 -23.48 -4.25 38.59
C GLN A 32 -24.23 -5.52 38.97
N GLY A 33 -24.60 -6.31 37.97
CA GLY A 33 -25.08 -7.68 38.13
C GLY A 33 -24.00 -8.65 37.68
N GLU A 34 -23.52 -9.45 38.63
CA GLU A 34 -22.62 -10.58 38.44
C GLU A 34 -23.25 -11.64 37.53
N HIS A 35 -22.65 -11.92 36.37
CA HIS A 35 -22.74 -13.22 35.72
C HIS A 35 -21.41 -13.57 35.06
N ALA A 36 -20.76 -14.58 35.65
CA ALA A 36 -19.52 -15.16 35.20
C ALA A 36 -19.63 -15.86 33.84
N ALA A 37 -18.50 -15.86 33.13
CA ALA A 37 -18.07 -16.79 32.09
C ALA A 37 -18.85 -16.85 30.77
N LYS A 38 -18.31 -16.14 29.78
CA LYS A 38 -17.98 -16.67 28.43
C LYS A 38 -17.04 -15.67 27.74
N SER A 39 -15.72 -15.88 27.88
CA SER A 39 -14.72 -15.22 27.03
C SER A 39 -14.87 -15.77 25.60
N LYS A 40 -15.78 -15.18 24.83
CA LYS A 40 -15.73 -15.23 23.37
C LYS A 40 -14.67 -14.20 22.98
N HIS A 41 -13.49 -14.65 22.57
CA HIS A 41 -12.43 -13.78 22.07
C HIS A 41 -12.93 -13.12 20.78
N LYS A 42 -13.64 -11.99 20.92
CA LYS A 42 -13.96 -11.11 19.80
C LYS A 42 -12.61 -10.64 19.28
N PRO A 43 -12.28 -10.77 17.98
CA PRO A 43 -11.03 -10.26 17.48
C PRO A 43 -10.94 -8.79 17.90
N ALA A 44 -9.86 -8.43 18.58
CA ALA A 44 -9.66 -7.09 19.12
C ALA A 44 -9.58 -6.11 17.94
N GLN A 45 -10.72 -5.56 17.56
CA GLN A 45 -10.79 -4.58 16.49
C GLN A 45 -10.22 -3.27 17.02
N SER A 46 -9.10 -2.84 16.43
CA SER A 46 -8.48 -1.54 16.72
C SER A 46 -8.91 -0.51 15.67
N GLN A 47 -9.02 0.75 16.09
CA GLN A 47 -9.40 1.86 15.21
C GLN A 47 -8.19 2.73 14.89
N VAL A 48 -8.12 3.20 13.64
CA VAL A 48 -7.17 4.23 13.21
C VAL A 48 -7.97 5.50 12.94
N ASN A 49 -7.70 6.54 13.72
CA ASN A 49 -8.36 7.85 13.59
C ASN A 49 -7.27 8.91 13.33
N ALA A 50 -7.31 9.53 12.15
CA ALA A 50 -6.39 10.60 11.77
C ALA A 50 -7.17 11.83 11.30
N ARG A 51 -6.68 13.02 11.64
CA ARG A 51 -7.21 14.29 11.11
C ARG A 51 -6.47 14.61 9.83
N ILE A 52 -7.22 14.91 8.77
CA ILE A 52 -6.69 15.22 7.44
C ILE A 52 -7.41 16.46 6.90
N ASP A 53 -6.72 17.25 6.08
CA ASP A 53 -7.34 18.34 5.35
C ASP A 53 -8.49 17.83 4.47
N ALA A 54 -9.59 18.59 4.42
CA ALA A 54 -10.81 18.14 3.75
C ALA A 54 -10.64 18.07 2.23
N LYS A 55 -9.88 19.00 1.63
CA LYS A 55 -9.61 19.00 0.19
C LYS A 55 -8.67 17.85 -0.16
N LEU A 56 -7.60 17.68 0.61
CA LEU A 56 -6.66 16.57 0.44
C LEU A 56 -7.36 15.21 0.53
N LYS A 57 -8.28 15.04 1.49
CA LYS A 57 -9.08 13.81 1.61
C LYS A 57 -9.93 13.55 0.36
N ALA A 58 -10.60 14.57 -0.16
CA ALA A 58 -11.47 14.43 -1.32
C ALA A 58 -10.68 14.05 -2.59
N GLU A 59 -9.54 14.70 -2.83
CA GLU A 59 -8.65 14.39 -3.94
C GLU A 59 -8.06 12.97 -3.81
N GLY A 60 -7.62 12.60 -2.60
CA GLY A 60 -7.11 11.26 -2.30
C GLY A 60 -8.16 10.16 -2.50
N ASP A 61 -9.38 10.36 -2.01
CA ASP A 61 -10.48 9.40 -2.19
C ASP A 61 -10.81 9.17 -3.67
N ALA A 62 -10.78 10.23 -4.50
CA ALA A 62 -10.98 10.12 -5.94
C ALA A 62 -9.86 9.34 -6.63
N ALA A 63 -8.60 9.61 -6.28
CA ALA A 63 -7.46 8.87 -6.80
C ALA A 63 -7.52 7.38 -6.41
N LEU A 64 -7.81 7.07 -5.13
CA LEU A 64 -7.98 5.70 -4.67
C LEU A 64 -9.12 4.97 -5.39
N ALA A 65 -10.25 5.64 -5.60
CA ALA A 65 -11.37 5.08 -6.35
C ALA A 65 -11.00 4.78 -7.81
N SER A 66 -10.25 5.67 -8.46
CA SER A 66 -9.75 5.42 -9.83
C SER A 66 -8.80 4.22 -9.90
N ALA A 67 -8.04 3.96 -8.83
CA ALA A 67 -7.20 2.78 -8.67
C ALA A 67 -7.96 1.52 -8.20
N GLY A 68 -9.28 1.60 -8.00
CA GLY A 68 -10.12 0.47 -7.59
C GLY A 68 -10.10 0.16 -6.08
N PHE A 69 -9.60 1.08 -5.24
CA PHE A 69 -9.50 0.87 -3.80
C PHE A 69 -10.45 1.78 -3.01
N THR A 70 -11.04 1.23 -1.95
CA THR A 70 -11.70 2.04 -0.92
C THR A 70 -10.66 2.63 0.05
N PRO A 71 -10.95 3.77 0.70
CA PRO A 71 -10.03 4.38 1.68
C PRO A 71 -9.62 3.42 2.80
N THR A 72 -10.57 2.62 3.32
CA THR A 72 -10.29 1.64 4.38
C THR A 72 -9.37 0.51 3.90
N GLN A 73 -9.48 0.07 2.63
CA GLN A 73 -8.56 -0.91 2.06
C GLN A 73 -7.15 -0.33 1.95
N ALA A 74 -7.03 0.89 1.44
CA ALA A 74 -5.74 1.57 1.33
C ALA A 74 -5.05 1.71 2.70
N VAL A 75 -5.78 2.12 3.74
CA VAL A 75 -5.25 2.20 5.11
C VAL A 75 -4.80 0.81 5.62
N ARG A 76 -5.56 -0.25 5.38
CA ARG A 76 -5.14 -1.62 5.78
C ARG A 76 -3.89 -2.08 5.02
N MET A 77 -3.79 -1.75 3.73
CA MET A 77 -2.63 -2.05 2.91
C MET A 77 -1.39 -1.30 3.40
N LEU A 78 -1.53 -0.05 3.82
CA LEU A 78 -0.45 0.73 4.42
C LEU A 78 0.10 0.05 5.68
N TRP A 79 -0.75 -0.42 6.58
CA TRP A 79 -0.29 -1.17 7.76
C TRP A 79 0.33 -2.52 7.39
N THR A 80 -0.19 -3.18 6.34
CA THR A 80 0.39 -4.42 5.81
C THR A 80 1.80 -4.17 5.25
N LEU A 81 2.01 -3.05 4.56
CA LEU A 81 3.30 -2.62 4.05
C LEU A 81 4.29 -2.38 5.21
N ALA A 82 3.86 -1.66 6.25
CA ALA A 82 4.70 -1.42 7.42
C ALA A 82 5.18 -2.72 8.09
N VAL A 83 4.31 -3.74 8.17
CA VAL A 83 4.69 -5.08 8.68
C VAL A 83 5.65 -5.79 7.72
N ARG A 84 5.44 -5.69 6.41
CA ARG A 84 6.35 -6.29 5.42
C ARG A 84 7.75 -5.70 5.46
N CYS A 85 7.87 -4.40 5.76
CA CYS A 85 9.14 -3.71 5.92
C CYS A 85 9.71 -3.80 7.35
N GLN A 86 9.20 -4.72 8.19
CA GLN A 86 9.72 -4.90 9.54
C GLN A 86 11.20 -5.31 9.51
N GLY A 87 12.06 -4.49 10.10
CA GLY A 87 13.52 -4.67 10.07
C GLY A 87 14.25 -3.84 9.01
N GLU A 88 13.52 -3.17 8.12
CA GLU A 88 14.07 -2.37 7.02
C GLU A 88 13.34 -1.01 6.92
N PRO A 89 13.54 -0.10 7.89
CA PRO A 89 12.80 1.16 7.98
C PRO A 89 13.04 2.08 6.76
N GLU A 90 14.20 2.00 6.11
CA GLU A 90 14.51 2.81 4.92
C GLU A 90 13.61 2.45 3.73
N LYS A 91 13.25 1.16 3.55
CA LYS A 91 12.30 0.76 2.50
C LYS A 91 10.90 1.30 2.74
N LEU A 92 10.48 1.38 4.01
CA LEU A 92 9.20 1.98 4.36
C LEU A 92 9.21 3.51 4.12
N ARG A 93 10.31 4.19 4.44
CA ARG A 93 10.47 5.63 4.16
C ARG A 93 10.42 5.91 2.67
N ALA A 94 11.19 5.17 1.87
CA ALA A 94 11.20 5.34 0.41
C ALA A 94 9.83 5.07 -0.22
N ALA A 95 9.03 4.15 0.33
CA ALA A 95 7.70 3.86 -0.19
C ALA A 95 6.65 4.92 0.19
N LEU A 96 6.79 5.56 1.36
CA LEU A 96 5.83 6.55 1.86
C LEU A 96 6.14 7.98 1.41
N ASP A 97 7.42 8.26 1.19
CA ASP A 97 7.91 9.58 0.85
C ASP A 97 8.99 9.45 -0.24
N PRO A 98 8.58 9.09 -1.47
CA PRO A 98 9.51 8.84 -2.57
C PRO A 98 10.26 10.10 -3.00
N ASP A 99 9.73 11.29 -2.71
CA ASP A 99 10.35 12.58 -3.06
C ASP A 99 11.33 13.09 -1.99
N SER A 100 11.18 12.65 -0.73
CA SER A 100 12.11 12.98 0.37
C SER A 100 13.30 12.03 0.44
N ALA A 101 13.14 10.81 -0.09
CA ALA A 101 14.23 9.87 -0.28
C ALA A 101 15.02 10.22 -1.55
N GLU A 102 15.79 11.32 -1.52
CA GLU A 102 16.92 11.47 -2.44
C GLU A 102 17.81 10.23 -2.24
N PRO A 103 17.90 9.33 -3.24
CA PRO A 103 18.71 8.14 -3.09
C PRO A 103 20.13 8.59 -2.83
N SER A 104 20.75 8.03 -1.79
CA SER A 104 22.10 8.43 -1.41
C SER A 104 23.03 8.27 -2.62
N GLU A 105 24.12 9.03 -2.65
CA GLU A 105 25.10 8.88 -3.74
C GLU A 105 25.57 7.43 -3.87
N ASP A 106 25.66 6.69 -2.76
CA ASP A 106 25.97 5.27 -2.72
C ASP A 106 24.89 4.41 -3.37
N GLU A 107 23.60 4.65 -3.10
CA GLU A 107 22.50 3.90 -3.72
C GLU A 107 22.38 4.20 -5.22
N ARG A 108 22.65 5.44 -5.64
CA ARG A 108 22.74 5.82 -7.06
C ARG A 108 23.94 5.13 -7.71
N ALA A 109 25.09 5.14 -7.07
CA ALA A 109 26.30 4.48 -7.54
C ALA A 109 26.13 2.96 -7.63
N GLU A 110 25.45 2.32 -6.67
CA GLU A 110 25.18 0.88 -6.70
C GLU A 110 24.23 0.50 -7.85
N ARG A 111 23.17 1.29 -8.05
CA ARG A 111 22.25 1.09 -9.20
C ARG A 111 23.00 1.27 -10.52
N GLN A 112 23.80 2.31 -10.64
CA GLN A 112 24.60 2.59 -11.83
C GLN A 112 25.62 1.48 -12.09
N HIS A 113 26.35 1.05 -11.06
CA HIS A 113 27.29 -0.06 -11.13
C HIS A 113 26.60 -1.37 -11.57
N LYS A 114 25.38 -1.64 -11.09
CA LYS A 114 24.61 -2.83 -11.50
C LYS A 114 24.21 -2.78 -12.96
N VAL A 115 23.79 -1.61 -13.46
CA VAL A 115 23.48 -1.40 -14.88
C VAL A 115 24.73 -1.55 -15.74
N GLU A 116 25.84 -0.96 -15.32
CA GLU A 116 27.13 -1.07 -16.01
C GLU A 116 27.64 -2.51 -16.04
N ALA A 117 27.53 -3.25 -14.94
CA ALA A 117 27.88 -4.67 -14.89
C ALA A 117 27.01 -5.51 -15.85
N TYR A 118 25.73 -5.20 -15.97
CA TYR A 118 24.83 -5.87 -16.90
C TYR A 118 25.22 -5.60 -18.36
N HIS A 119 25.49 -4.35 -18.72
CA HIS A 119 25.94 -3.98 -20.06
C HIS A 119 27.34 -4.55 -20.38
N SER A 120 28.24 -4.57 -19.39
CA SER A 120 29.56 -5.18 -19.54
C SER A 120 29.45 -6.68 -19.80
N CYS A 121 28.61 -7.39 -19.04
CA CYS A 121 28.36 -8.81 -19.23
C CYS A 121 27.79 -9.12 -20.63
N LEU A 122 26.79 -8.34 -21.07
CA LEU A 122 26.20 -8.46 -22.41
C LEU A 122 27.23 -8.25 -23.52
N SER A 123 28.02 -7.19 -23.42
CA SER A 123 29.05 -6.87 -24.43
C SER A 123 30.17 -7.92 -24.46
N GLN A 124 30.60 -8.42 -23.30
CA GLN A 124 31.54 -9.54 -23.22
C GLN A 124 30.98 -10.81 -23.86
N GLY A 125 29.71 -11.14 -23.58
CA GLY A 125 29.02 -12.27 -24.21
C GLY A 125 28.94 -12.15 -25.73
N GLN A 126 28.66 -10.94 -26.24
CA GLN A 126 28.66 -10.65 -27.67
C GLN A 126 30.06 -10.79 -28.28
N ASN A 127 31.11 -10.30 -27.61
CA ASN A 127 32.49 -10.39 -28.07
C ASN A 127 32.99 -11.85 -28.14
N VAL A 128 32.70 -12.66 -27.12
CA VAL A 128 33.03 -14.10 -27.11
C VAL A 128 32.30 -14.83 -28.23
N ARG A 129 31.00 -14.53 -28.40
CA ARG A 129 30.18 -15.09 -29.46
C ARG A 129 30.72 -14.75 -30.85
N ALA A 130 31.14 -13.51 -31.07
CA ALA A 130 31.77 -13.06 -32.31
C ALA A 130 33.13 -13.73 -32.56
N ALA A 131 33.98 -13.85 -31.52
CA ALA A 131 35.30 -14.50 -31.62
C ALA A 131 35.20 -16.00 -31.97
N LEU A 132 34.12 -16.65 -31.55
CA LEU A 132 33.82 -18.06 -31.88
C LEU A 132 33.09 -18.21 -33.23
N GLY A 133 32.85 -17.13 -33.97
CA GLY A 133 32.13 -17.17 -35.25
C GLY A 133 30.64 -17.50 -35.12
N ILE A 134 30.06 -17.38 -33.92
CA ILE A 134 28.64 -17.64 -33.65
C ILE A 134 27.85 -16.37 -34.02
N THR A 135 27.87 -15.98 -35.29
CA THR A 135 27.18 -14.78 -35.76
C THR A 135 25.78 -15.15 -36.23
N GLY A 136 24.79 -15.00 -35.36
CA GLY A 136 23.38 -15.19 -35.70
C GLY A 136 22.50 -15.52 -34.50
N VAL A 137 21.27 -15.02 -34.53
CA VAL A 137 20.14 -15.73 -33.91
C VAL A 137 19.94 -16.96 -34.79
N ASP A 138 19.76 -18.12 -34.18
CA ASP A 138 19.38 -19.33 -34.91
C ASP A 138 18.10 -19.01 -35.70
N PRO A 139 18.08 -19.13 -37.04
CA PRO A 139 16.92 -18.76 -37.85
C PRO A 139 15.65 -19.52 -37.43
N ASP A 140 15.78 -20.72 -36.85
CA ASP A 140 14.66 -21.50 -36.31
C ASP A 140 14.12 -20.92 -34.99
N ARG A 141 14.83 -19.96 -34.40
CA ARG A 141 14.52 -19.29 -33.14
C ARG A 141 14.23 -17.80 -33.31
N GLU A 142 14.31 -17.30 -34.54
CA GLU A 142 14.07 -15.90 -34.87
C GLU A 142 12.56 -15.62 -34.95
N GLY A 143 12.09 -14.61 -34.20
CA GLY A 143 10.67 -14.24 -34.17
C GLY A 143 9.78 -15.05 -33.21
N LEU A 144 10.35 -15.99 -32.46
CA LEU A 144 9.62 -16.68 -31.39
C LEU A 144 9.34 -15.73 -30.21
N SER A 145 8.17 -15.87 -29.61
CA SER A 145 7.91 -15.29 -28.30
C SER A 145 8.73 -15.98 -27.21
N ASP A 146 8.96 -15.30 -26.08
CA ASP A 146 9.69 -15.85 -24.93
C ASP A 146 9.13 -17.21 -24.46
N GLN A 147 7.80 -17.36 -24.55
CA GLN A 147 7.11 -18.60 -24.21
C GLN A 147 7.45 -19.73 -25.20
N GLU A 148 7.34 -19.46 -26.50
CA GLU A 148 7.65 -20.44 -27.54
C GLU A 148 9.13 -20.84 -27.53
N TYR A 149 10.03 -19.89 -27.28
CA TYR A 149 11.46 -20.13 -27.10
C TYR A 149 11.75 -21.06 -25.91
N THR A 150 11.06 -20.82 -24.79
CA THR A 150 11.20 -21.64 -23.57
C THR A 150 10.66 -23.05 -23.78
N ASP A 151 9.54 -23.19 -24.49
CA ASP A 151 8.93 -24.49 -24.79
C ASP A 151 9.81 -25.30 -25.77
N LEU A 152 10.46 -24.63 -26.73
CA LEU A 152 11.44 -25.25 -27.63
C LEU A 152 12.66 -25.79 -26.87
N LEU A 153 13.27 -24.96 -26.01
CA LEU A 153 14.39 -25.39 -25.15
C LEU A 153 14.02 -26.55 -24.24
N ARG A 154 12.79 -26.55 -23.72
CA ARG A 154 12.29 -27.64 -22.89
C ARG A 154 12.12 -28.93 -23.69
N GLY A 155 11.61 -28.84 -24.92
CA GLY A 155 11.49 -29.98 -25.85
C GLY A 155 12.85 -30.55 -26.27
N GLU A 156 13.82 -29.69 -26.57
CA GLU A 156 15.22 -30.08 -26.83
C GLU A 156 15.82 -30.81 -25.63
N HIS A 157 15.69 -30.24 -24.43
CA HIS A 157 16.16 -30.85 -23.19
C HIS A 157 15.55 -32.24 -22.95
N PHE A 158 14.25 -32.40 -23.19
CA PHE A 158 13.58 -33.69 -23.06
C PHE A 158 14.03 -34.71 -24.11
N ARG A 159 14.33 -34.29 -25.35
CA ARG A 159 14.93 -35.16 -26.37
C ARG A 159 16.35 -35.59 -26.00
N GLU A 160 17.20 -34.66 -25.56
CA GLU A 160 18.57 -34.97 -25.11
C GLU A 160 18.60 -35.95 -23.93
N LYS A 161 17.60 -35.85 -23.05
CA LYS A 161 17.42 -36.75 -21.90
C LYS A 161 16.67 -38.05 -22.23
N GLY A 162 16.24 -38.24 -23.48
CA GLY A 162 15.54 -39.45 -23.93
C GLY A 162 14.11 -39.59 -23.41
N TYR A 163 13.48 -38.50 -22.97
CA TYR A 163 12.08 -38.47 -22.54
C TYR A 163 11.09 -38.28 -23.70
N LEU A 164 11.58 -37.92 -24.88
CA LEU A 164 10.82 -37.84 -26.13
C LEU A 164 11.57 -38.64 -27.20
N LEU A 165 10.85 -39.55 -27.87
CA LEU A 165 11.33 -40.38 -29.00
C LEU A 165 11.37 -39.60 -30.31
#